data_AF-A0AAV6BZK4-F1
#
_entry.id   AF-A0AAV6BZK4-F1
#
_cell.length_a   1.000
_cell.length_b   1.000
_cell.length_c   1.000
_cell.angle_alpha   90.00
_cell.angle_beta   90.00
_cell.angle_gamma   90.00
#
_symmetry.space_group_name_H-M   'P 1'
#
loop_
_entity.id
_entity.type
_entity.pdbx_description
1 polymer ?
#
loop_
_entity_poly.entity_id
_entity_poly.type
_entity_poly.pdbx_seq_one_letter_code
_entity_poly.pdbx_strand_id
1 'polypeptide(L)'
;MDDQGPFGAFAGRKYLNLETLRKSGQAVRTPVWFAADDARPYERGARPMFVYTIGISGKVKRIRNNPEVRIAPCNARGGVLGEWVHARARIEAGAEAQRGMQLLNRKYFPWKQLLDFFASFRRRERVVFSLWPK
;
A
#
# COMPACT_ATOMS: atom_id res chain seq x y z
N MET A 1 -21.34 -16.62 6.04
CA MET A 1 -21.63 -15.32 6.68
C MET A 1 -20.31 -14.62 6.64
N ASP A 2 -20.04 -14.02 5.48
CA ASP A 2 -18.68 -13.82 5.00
C ASP A 2 -18.26 -12.42 5.42
N ASP A 3 -17.85 -12.30 6.68
CA ASP A 3 -17.25 -11.08 7.22
C ASP A 3 -15.81 -10.93 6.69
N GLN A 4 -15.70 -10.91 5.35
CA GLN A 4 -14.54 -10.38 4.69
C GLN A 4 -14.77 -8.88 4.67
N GLY A 5 -14.32 -8.20 5.73
CA GLY A 5 -14.27 -6.74 5.78
C GLY A 5 -13.60 -6.14 4.53
N PRO A 6 -13.42 -4.82 4.44
CA PRO A 6 -13.02 -4.09 3.22
C PRO A 6 -11.75 -4.60 2.49
N PHE A 7 -11.02 -5.54 3.08
CA PHE A 7 -9.87 -6.25 2.53
C PHE A 7 -10.16 -7.51 1.73
N GLY A 8 -11.38 -8.07 1.77
CA GLY A 8 -11.74 -9.27 1.00
C GLY A 8 -11.47 -9.10 -0.50
N ALA A 9 -11.76 -7.92 -1.05
CA ALA A 9 -11.48 -7.58 -2.45
C ALA A 9 -9.97 -7.59 -2.81
N PHE A 10 -9.10 -7.48 -1.81
CA PHE A 10 -7.64 -7.45 -1.96
C PHE A 10 -6.98 -8.81 -1.64
N ALA A 11 -7.73 -9.78 -1.10
CA ALA A 11 -7.23 -11.12 -0.84
C ALA A 11 -6.65 -11.75 -2.12
N GLY A 12 -5.45 -12.34 -2.03
CA GLY A 12 -4.75 -12.93 -3.18
C GLY A 12 -4.27 -11.93 -4.25
N ARG A 13 -4.53 -10.62 -4.13
CA ARG A 13 -4.10 -9.62 -5.11
C ARG A 13 -2.64 -9.20 -4.87
N LYS A 14 -1.93 -8.91 -5.97
CA LYS A 14 -0.54 -8.42 -5.94
C LYS A 14 -0.43 -6.90 -6.00
N TYR A 15 -1.42 -6.22 -6.57
CA TYR A 15 -1.41 -4.77 -6.77
C TYR A 15 -2.71 -4.17 -6.26
N LEU A 16 -2.60 -2.98 -5.70
CA LEU A 16 -3.72 -2.07 -5.50
C LEU A 16 -3.41 -0.73 -6.15
N ASN A 17 -4.43 -0.04 -6.62
CA ASN A 17 -4.31 1.33 -7.09
C ASN A 17 -4.52 2.26 -5.90
N LEU A 18 -3.52 3.10 -5.64
CA LEU A 18 -3.55 4.10 -4.58
C LEU A 18 -3.87 5.46 -5.20
N GLU A 19 -5.02 6.03 -4.85
CA GLU A 19 -5.41 7.38 -5.22
C GLU A 19 -5.05 8.35 -4.09
N THR A 20 -4.20 9.33 -4.41
CA THR A 20 -3.74 10.40 -3.51
C THR A 20 -4.07 11.76 -4.11
N LEU A 21 -4.30 12.78 -3.29
CA LEU A 21 -4.63 14.12 -3.79
C LEU A 21 -3.40 15.03 -3.82
N ARG A 22 -3.22 15.77 -4.92
CA ARG A 22 -2.28 16.91 -4.95
C ARG A 22 -2.78 18.02 -4.02
N LYS A 23 -1.92 18.99 -3.68
CA LYS A 23 -2.35 20.21 -2.98
C LYS A 23 -3.48 20.95 -3.72
N SER A 24 -3.53 20.84 -5.05
CA SER A 24 -4.61 21.40 -5.89
C SER A 24 -5.92 20.60 -5.84
N GLY A 25 -6.01 19.50 -5.08
CA GLY A 25 -7.16 18.60 -5.07
C GLY A 25 -7.19 17.57 -6.21
N GLN A 26 -6.31 17.68 -7.22
CA GLN A 26 -6.27 16.71 -8.32
C GLN A 26 -5.87 15.31 -7.83
N ALA A 27 -6.67 14.31 -8.19
CA ALA A 27 -6.39 12.91 -7.90
C ALA A 27 -5.21 12.37 -8.72
N VAL A 28 -4.35 11.60 -8.06
CA VAL A 28 -3.21 10.90 -8.67
C VAL A 28 -3.28 9.44 -8.26
N ARG A 29 -3.49 8.58 -9.26
CA ARG A 29 -3.56 7.12 -9.15
C ARG A 29 -2.19 6.50 -9.37
N THR A 30 -1.82 5.52 -8.56
CA THR A 30 -0.55 4.82 -8.71
C THR A 30 -0.72 3.35 -8.31
N PRO A 31 -0.47 2.39 -9.22
CA PRO A 31 -0.42 0.99 -8.84
C PRO A 31 0.76 0.77 -7.89
N VAL A 32 0.51 0.10 -6.77
CA VAL A 32 1.50 -0.23 -5.75
C VAL A 32 1.35 -1.68 -5.31
N TRP A 33 2.47 -2.27 -4.91
CA TRP A 33 2.48 -3.53 -4.19
C TRP A 33 2.09 -3.33 -2.74
N PHE A 34 1.49 -4.37 -2.17
CA PHE A 34 1.03 -4.33 -0.80
C PHE A 34 1.09 -5.71 -0.17
N ALA A 35 1.21 -5.77 1.15
CA ALA A 35 1.02 -6.97 1.94
C ALA A 35 0.02 -6.70 3.07
N ALA A 36 -0.81 -7.68 3.41
CA ALA A 36 -1.67 -7.61 4.59
C ALA A 36 -0.94 -8.23 5.78
N ASP A 37 -1.20 -7.72 6.99
CA ASP A 37 -0.80 -8.40 8.22
C ASP A 37 -1.92 -9.33 8.69
N ASP A 38 -1.93 -10.54 8.14
CA ASP A 38 -2.93 -11.57 8.46
C ASP A 38 -2.76 -12.13 9.89
N ALA A 39 -1.66 -11.81 10.58
CA ALA A 39 -1.39 -12.26 11.94
C ALA A 39 -1.85 -11.24 13.00
N ARG A 40 -2.17 -9.99 12.63
CA ARG A 40 -2.63 -8.99 13.60
C ARG A 40 -4.09 -9.25 14.00
N PRO A 41 -4.44 -9.18 15.29
CA PRO A 41 -5.83 -9.10 15.70
C PRO A 41 -6.53 -7.92 15.01
N TYR A 42 -7.83 -8.07 14.75
CA TYR A 42 -8.65 -6.96 14.28
C TYR A 42 -8.64 -5.88 15.36
N GLU A 43 -8.02 -4.73 15.09
CA GLU A 43 -8.06 -3.58 15.98
C GLU A 43 -9.11 -2.61 15.45
N ARG A 44 -10.11 -2.28 16.28
CA ARG A 44 -11.21 -1.36 15.90
C ARG A 44 -11.91 -1.75 14.58
N GLY A 45 -12.06 -3.04 14.31
CA GLY A 45 -12.77 -3.52 13.12
C GLY A 45 -11.99 -3.47 11.81
N ALA A 46 -10.66 -3.21 11.83
CA ALA A 46 -9.83 -3.31 10.63
C ALA A 46 -8.41 -3.87 10.91
N ARG A 47 -7.71 -4.31 9.85
CA ARG A 47 -6.29 -4.67 9.88
C ARG A 47 -5.54 -3.85 8.83
N PRO A 48 -4.36 -3.28 9.10
CA PRO A 48 -3.67 -2.48 8.09
C PRO A 48 -3.12 -3.32 6.92
N MET A 49 -3.12 -2.75 5.72
CA MET A 49 -2.27 -3.19 4.61
C MET A 49 -1.00 -2.33 4.55
N PHE A 50 0.15 -2.96 4.37
CA PHE A 50 1.43 -2.28 4.26
C PHE A 50 1.84 -2.13 2.80
N VAL A 51 2.25 -0.92 2.43
CA VAL A 51 2.82 -0.59 1.13
C VAL A 51 4.25 -0.14 1.32
N TYR A 52 5.10 -0.56 0.40
CA TYR A 52 6.49 -0.13 0.33
C TYR A 52 6.71 0.78 -0.89
N THR A 53 7.40 1.89 -0.66
CA THR A 53 7.88 2.76 -1.72
C THR A 53 9.27 3.28 -1.38
N ILE A 54 10.06 3.54 -2.42
CA ILE A 54 11.26 4.36 -2.30
C ILE A 54 10.91 5.83 -1.98
N GLY A 55 11.80 6.46 -1.23
CA GLY A 55 11.70 7.82 -0.70
C GLY A 55 11.86 8.88 -1.77
N ILE A 56 11.23 10.03 -1.52
CA ILE A 56 10.98 11.15 -2.45
C ILE A 56 9.96 10.83 -3.57
N SER A 57 9.15 9.78 -3.44
CA SER A 57 8.04 9.59 -4.38
C SER A 57 6.91 10.61 -4.12
N GLY A 58 6.33 11.18 -5.19
CA GLY A 58 5.29 12.21 -5.07
C GLY A 58 4.08 11.80 -4.22
N LYS A 59 3.80 10.50 -4.13
CA LYS A 59 2.75 9.95 -3.24
C LYS A 59 3.06 10.14 -1.75
N VAL A 60 4.32 9.99 -1.32
CA VAL A 60 4.70 10.20 0.10
C VAL A 60 4.49 11.65 0.49
N LYS A 61 4.90 12.59 -0.37
CA LYS A 61 4.65 14.02 -0.15
C LYS A 61 3.15 14.34 -0.07
N ARG A 62 2.34 13.72 -0.92
CA ARG A 62 0.88 13.88 -0.90
C ARG A 62 0.25 13.28 0.35
N ILE A 63 0.65 12.08 0.77
CA ILE A 63 0.17 11.43 2.00
C ILE A 63 0.51 12.24 3.25
N ARG A 64 1.73 12.80 3.33
CA ARG A 64 2.11 13.72 4.43
C ARG A 64 1.20 14.95 4.49
N ASN A 65 0.77 15.46 3.34
CA ASN A 65 -0.10 16.64 3.26
C ASN A 65 -1.58 16.28 3.49
N ASN A 66 -2.02 15.14 2.99
CA ASN A 66 -3.37 14.64 3.14
C ASN A 66 -3.34 13.09 3.23
N PRO A 67 -3.56 12.51 4.42
CA PRO A 67 -3.54 11.06 4.60
C PRO A 67 -4.81 10.37 4.09
N GLU A 68 -5.85 11.11 3.71
CA GLU A 68 -7.09 10.55 3.17
C GLU A 68 -6.86 10.11 1.72
N VAL A 69 -7.03 8.81 1.47
CA VAL A 69 -6.76 8.15 0.19
C VAL A 69 -7.93 7.27 -0.21
N ARG A 70 -7.93 6.83 -1.47
CA ARG A 70 -8.80 5.75 -1.94
C ARG A 70 -7.97 4.62 -2.50
N ILE A 71 -8.44 3.40 -2.31
CA ILE A 71 -7.76 2.19 -2.76
C ILE A 71 -8.72 1.28 -3.53
N ALA A 72 -8.22 0.61 -4.55
CA ALA A 72 -8.97 -0.40 -5.29
C ALA A 72 -8.04 -1.52 -5.76
N PRO A 73 -8.48 -2.78 -5.85
CA PRO A 73 -7.68 -3.84 -6.45
C PRO A 73 -7.40 -3.48 -7.92
N CYS A 74 -6.18 -3.74 -8.40
CA CYS A 74 -5.83 -3.42 -9.78
C CYS A 74 -4.90 -4.45 -10.42
N ASN A 75 -4.75 -4.38 -11.75
CA ASN A 75 -3.69 -5.07 -12.46
C ASN A 75 -2.36 -4.29 -12.39
N ALA A 76 -1.27 -4.87 -12.89
CA ALA A 76 0.06 -4.25 -12.85
C ALA A 76 0.15 -2.91 -13.61
N ARG A 77 -0.73 -2.67 -14.59
CA ARG A 77 -0.81 -1.41 -15.35
C ARG A 77 -1.71 -0.36 -14.68
N GLY A 78 -2.31 -0.67 -13.54
CA GLY A 78 -3.21 0.23 -12.79
C GLY A 78 -4.67 0.19 -13.23
N GLY A 79 -5.06 -0.73 -14.12
CA GLY A 79 -6.47 -0.97 -14.45
C GLY A 79 -7.22 -1.51 -13.24
N VAL A 80 -8.27 -0.81 -12.83
CA VAL A 80 -9.06 -1.10 -11.62
C VAL A 80 -9.90 -2.36 -11.84
N LEU A 81 -9.92 -3.25 -10.85
CA LEU A 81 -10.56 -4.57 -10.90
C LEU A 81 -11.72 -4.74 -9.89
N GLY A 82 -12.09 -3.67 -9.20
CA GLY A 82 -13.10 -3.70 -8.16
C GLY A 82 -13.42 -2.31 -7.63
N GLU A 83 -14.19 -2.26 -6.57
CA GLU A 83 -14.65 -1.00 -6.01
C GLU A 83 -13.53 -0.20 -5.34
N TRP A 84 -13.73 1.12 -5.32
CA TRP A 84 -12.87 2.05 -4.60
C TRP A 84 -13.34 2.17 -3.16
N VAL A 85 -12.43 1.89 -2.23
CA VAL A 85 -12.67 1.99 -0.79
C VAL A 85 -11.91 3.19 -0.24
N HIS A 86 -12.55 3.93 0.67
CA HIS A 86 -11.89 5.01 1.40
C HIS A 86 -10.92 4.43 2.42
N ALA A 87 -9.73 4.98 2.51
CA ALA A 87 -8.72 4.57 3.48
C ALA A 87 -7.91 5.76 3.97
N ARG A 88 -7.25 5.58 5.10
CA ARG A 88 -6.28 6.51 5.66
C ARG A 88 -4.88 5.91 5.58
N ALA A 89 -3.96 6.64 4.97
CA ALA A 89 -2.57 6.27 4.88
C ALA A 89 -1.79 6.82 6.08
N ARG A 90 -0.97 5.98 6.72
CA ARG A 90 -0.07 6.38 7.80
C ARG A 90 1.36 5.99 7.45
N ILE A 91 2.27 6.95 7.45
CA ILE A 91 3.69 6.67 7.25
C ILE A 91 4.23 6.04 8.52
N GLU A 92 4.86 4.87 8.37
CA GLU A 92 5.37 4.09 9.48
C GLU A 92 6.86 4.29 9.68
N ALA A 93 7.30 4.13 10.93
CA ALA A 93 8.69 4.19 11.36
C ALA A 93 8.98 3.09 12.39
N GLY A 94 10.26 2.84 12.67
CA GLY A 94 10.68 1.87 13.69
C GLY A 94 10.16 0.46 13.43
N ALA A 95 9.60 -0.17 14.46
CA ALA A 95 9.15 -1.56 14.43
C ALA A 95 8.04 -1.82 13.40
N GLU A 96 7.10 -0.89 13.21
CA GLU A 96 6.00 -1.05 12.25
C GLU A 96 6.50 -1.03 10.80
N ALA A 97 7.49 -0.17 10.50
CA ALA A 97 8.13 -0.15 9.20
C ALA A 97 8.90 -1.45 8.92
N GLN A 98 9.62 -1.97 9.93
CA GLN A 98 10.33 -3.25 9.81
C GLN A 98 9.37 -4.42 9.58
N ARG A 99 8.25 -4.45 10.31
CA ARG A 99 7.20 -5.46 10.14
C ARG A 99 6.59 -5.42 8.74
N GLY A 100 6.19 -4.23 8.26
CA GLY A 100 5.66 -4.07 6.91
C GLY A 100 6.63 -4.58 5.83
N MET A 101 7.93 -4.30 6.01
CA MET A 101 8.98 -4.84 5.14
C MET A 101 9.04 -6.38 5.18
N GLN A 102 8.99 -6.99 6.35
CA GLN A 102 9.00 -8.45 6.50
C GLN A 102 7.81 -9.10 5.81
N LEU A 103 6.60 -8.54 5.97
CA LEU A 103 5.38 -9.03 5.32
C LEU A 103 5.49 -8.97 3.79
N LEU A 104 5.99 -7.85 3.27
CA LEU A 104 6.23 -7.69 1.84
C LEU A 104 7.27 -8.69 1.33
N ASN A 105 8.39 -8.84 2.03
CA ASN A 105 9.42 -9.82 1.67
C ASN A 105 8.83 -11.24 1.65
N ARG A 106 8.03 -11.62 2.65
CA ARG A 106 7.37 -12.93 2.70
C ARG A 106 6.39 -13.13 1.53
N LYS A 107 5.59 -12.11 1.21
CA LYS A 107 4.60 -12.18 0.13
C LYS A 107 5.22 -12.30 -1.27
N TYR A 108 6.41 -11.73 -1.46
CA TYR A 108 7.06 -11.65 -2.79
C TYR A 108 8.37 -12.46 -2.90
N PHE A 109 8.74 -13.25 -1.89
CA PHE A 109 9.82 -14.24 -1.98
C PHE A 109 9.40 -15.40 -2.92
N PRO A 110 10.28 -15.96 -3.79
CA PRO A 110 11.75 -15.80 -3.85
C PRO A 110 12.33 -15.27 -5.19
N TRP A 111 12.06 -14.07 -5.72
CA TRP A 111 12.64 -13.74 -7.05
C TRP A 111 13.11 -12.29 -7.28
N LYS A 112 14.38 -12.20 -7.68
CA LYS A 112 14.99 -11.51 -8.85
C LYS A 112 14.18 -10.43 -9.63
N GLN A 113 12.87 -10.54 -9.80
CA GLN A 113 12.01 -9.48 -10.38
C GLN A 113 11.94 -8.22 -9.50
N LEU A 114 12.18 -8.39 -8.20
CA LEU A 114 12.35 -7.30 -7.25
C LEU A 114 13.61 -6.47 -7.60
N LEU A 115 14.70 -7.11 -8.01
CA LEU A 115 15.94 -6.45 -8.44
C LEU A 115 15.76 -5.67 -9.74
N ASP A 116 14.95 -6.13 -10.71
CA ASP A 116 14.70 -5.40 -11.96
C ASP A 116 13.85 -4.14 -11.74
N PHE A 117 12.89 -4.19 -10.82
CA PHE A 117 12.16 -2.99 -10.41
C PHE A 117 13.03 -2.03 -9.58
N PHE A 118 14.04 -2.54 -8.86
CA PHE A 118 15.01 -1.78 -8.05
C PHE A 118 16.25 -1.29 -8.82
N ALA A 119 16.59 -1.87 -9.96
CA ALA A 119 17.76 -1.49 -10.76
C ALA A 119 17.65 -0.05 -11.30
N SER A 120 16.44 0.48 -11.41
CA SER A 120 16.21 1.91 -11.70
C SER A 120 16.33 2.84 -10.47
N PHE A 121 16.75 2.34 -9.29
CA PHE A 121 16.68 3.08 -8.03
C PHE A 121 17.99 3.08 -7.23
N ARG A 122 18.91 3.97 -7.64
CA ARG A 122 20.09 4.39 -6.86
C ARG A 122 19.68 5.03 -5.52
N ARG A 123 20.36 4.62 -4.43
CA ARG A 123 20.42 5.18 -3.04
C ARG A 123 19.33 6.20 -2.67
N ARG A 124 18.10 5.75 -2.34
CA ARG A 124 17.09 6.60 -1.69
C ARG A 124 16.45 5.89 -0.51
N GLU A 125 16.20 6.63 0.57
CA GLU A 125 15.57 6.14 1.80
C GLU A 125 14.30 5.34 1.49
N ARG A 126 14.06 4.25 2.21
CA ARG A 126 12.89 3.39 2.02
C ARG A 126 11.75 3.88 2.91
N VAL A 127 10.54 4.04 2.37
CA VAL A 127 9.36 4.48 3.13
C VAL A 127 8.30 3.39 3.10
N VAL A 128 7.90 2.95 4.28
CA VAL A 128 6.75 2.06 4.48
C VAL A 128 5.58 2.91 4.98
N PHE A 129 4.39 2.67 4.44
CA PHE A 129 3.16 3.24 4.99
C PHE A 129 2.08 2.17 5.07
N SER A 130 1.25 2.27 6.09
CA SER A 130 0.08 1.43 6.29
C SER A 130 -1.16 2.12 5.71
N LEU A 131 -2.15 1.31 5.32
CA LEU A 131 -3.44 1.72 4.78
C LEU A 131 -4.55 1.13 5.65
N TRP A 132 -5.42 2.02 6.14
CA TRP A 132 -6.51 1.71 7.06
C TRP A 132 -7.84 2.09 6.41
N PRO A 133 -8.64 1.15 5.91
CA PRO A 133 -9.98 1.40 5.40
C PRO A 133 -10.86 2.06 6.46
N LYS A 134 -11.78 2.88 5.97
CA LYS A 134 -12.84 3.50 6.75
C LYS A 134 -14.16 2.79 6.54
#